data_AF-C6VRY6-F1
#
_entry.id   AF-C6VRY6-F1
#
_cell.length_a   1.000
_cell.length_b   1.000
_cell.length_c   1.000
_cell.angle_alpha   90.00
_cell.angle_beta   90.00
_cell.angle_gamma   90.00
#
_symmetry.space_group_name_H-M   'P 1'
#
loop_
_entity.id
_entity.type
_entity.pdbx_description
1 polymer ?
#
loop_
_entity_poly.entity_id
_entity_poly.type
_entity_poly.pdbx_seq_one_letter_code
_entity_poly.pdbx_strand_id
1 'polypeptide(L)'
;MTITTKQNKEFKPFRDVETQMLYQQYEAVTEFFKRDGSAEIVDSLNTLVEAFLFTENMENVTPEMRIHIANQLRVVTLITKLSETIVKRKS
;
A
#
# COMPACT_ATOMS: atom_id res chain seq x y z
N MET A 1 19.46 -18.59 -5.63
CA MET A 1 19.34 -17.15 -5.97
C MET A 1 19.32 -16.38 -4.66
N THR A 2 20.14 -15.33 -4.50
CA THR A 2 20.40 -14.69 -3.20
C THR A 2 19.63 -13.38 -3.09
N ILE A 3 18.62 -13.31 -2.21
CA ILE A 3 17.89 -12.07 -1.91
C ILE A 3 18.60 -11.40 -0.72
N THR A 4 19.26 -10.27 -0.95
CA THR A 4 19.97 -9.51 0.09
C THR A 4 19.12 -8.33 0.57
N THR A 5 18.63 -8.39 1.81
CA THR A 5 18.03 -7.24 2.48
C THR A 5 19.10 -6.47 3.26
N LYS A 6 19.06 -5.14 3.18
CA LYS A 6 19.96 -4.23 3.91
C LYS A 6 19.54 -4.14 5.38
N GLN A 7 19.73 -5.17 6.18
CA GLN A 7 19.73 -5.03 7.65
C GLN A 7 20.50 -6.18 8.28
N ASN A 8 21.67 -5.86 8.84
CA ASN A 8 22.53 -6.77 9.59
C ASN A 8 21.85 -7.24 10.88
N LYS A 9 21.58 -8.55 10.99
CA LYS A 9 21.86 -9.41 12.16
C LYS A 9 21.41 -10.85 11.85
N GLU A 10 22.36 -11.79 11.91
CA GLU A 10 22.23 -13.25 11.76
C GLU A 10 21.42 -13.75 10.54
N PHE A 11 22.13 -13.93 9.42
CA PHE A 11 21.60 -14.66 8.27
C PHE A 11 21.44 -16.14 8.62
N LYS A 12 20.23 -16.55 9.00
CA LYS A 12 19.81 -17.94 8.84
C LYS A 12 19.31 -18.08 7.40
N PRO A 13 19.97 -18.87 6.53
CA PRO A 13 19.48 -19.08 5.18
C PRO A 13 18.08 -19.68 5.27
N PHE A 14 17.13 -19.07 4.56
CA PHE A 14 15.80 -19.64 4.40
C PHE A 14 15.94 -21.03 3.79
N ARG A 15 15.17 -21.98 4.30
CA ARG A 15 15.04 -23.29 3.66
C ARG A 15 14.44 -23.11 2.27
N ASP A 16 14.70 -24.05 1.37
CA ASP A 16 14.23 -23.96 -0.02
C ASP A 16 12.70 -23.75 -0.11
N VAL A 17 11.96 -24.37 0.81
CA VAL A 17 10.50 -24.22 0.94
C VAL A 17 10.11 -22.79 1.35
N GLU A 18 10.82 -22.20 2.32
CA GLU A 18 10.57 -20.83 2.79
C GLU A 18 10.86 -19.81 1.67
N THR A 19 11.91 -20.07 0.87
CA THR A 19 12.25 -19.25 -0.31
C THR A 19 11.19 -19.35 -1.40
N GLN A 20 10.69 -20.56 -1.67
CA GLN A 20 9.62 -20.80 -2.65
C GLN A 20 8.32 -20.07 -2.26
N MET A 21 7.95 -20.13 -0.97
CA MET A 21 6.76 -19.44 -0.45
C MET A 21 6.91 -17.92 -0.54
N LEU A 22 8.10 -17.39 -0.24
CA LEU A 22 8.38 -15.96 -0.37
C LEU A 22 8.23 -15.49 -1.82
N TYR A 23 8.69 -16.30 -2.77
CA TYR A 23 8.59 -16.01 -4.19
C TYR A 23 7.15 -16.02 -4.68
N GLN A 24 6.37 -17.03 -4.28
CA GLN A 24 4.94 -17.10 -4.60
C GLN A 24 4.16 -15.92 -4.03
N GLN A 25 4.49 -15.50 -2.81
CA GLN A 25 3.89 -14.33 -2.20
C GLN A 25 4.28 -13.04 -2.96
N TYR A 26 5.54 -12.90 -3.34
CA TYR A 26 6.01 -11.78 -4.16
C TYR A 26 5.30 -11.72 -5.52
N GLU A 27 5.14 -12.85 -6.20
CA GLU A 27 4.42 -12.94 -7.47
C GLU A 27 2.95 -12.57 -7.32
N ALA A 28 2.25 -13.12 -6.33
CA ALA A 28 0.84 -12.83 -6.09
C ALA A 28 0.61 -11.34 -5.78
N VAL A 29 1.48 -10.74 -4.97
CA VAL A 29 1.45 -9.30 -4.70
C VAL A 29 1.72 -8.52 -5.99
N THR A 30 2.75 -8.89 -6.75
CA THR A 30 3.09 -8.21 -8.00
C THR A 30 1.97 -8.29 -9.04
N GLU A 31 1.30 -9.44 -9.19
CA GLU A 31 0.15 -9.58 -10.09
C GLU A 31 -1.06 -8.76 -9.62
N PHE A 32 -1.32 -8.73 -8.32
CA PHE A 32 -2.35 -7.87 -7.74
C PHE A 32 -2.11 -6.39 -8.09
N PHE A 33 -0.88 -5.90 -7.92
CA PHE A 33 -0.49 -4.53 -8.25
C PHE A 33 -0.38 -4.24 -9.77
N LYS A 34 -0.36 -5.27 -10.62
CA LYS A 34 -0.39 -5.12 -12.08
C LYS A 34 -1.81 -5.04 -12.64
N ARG A 35 -2.78 -5.63 -11.95
CA ARG A 35 -4.15 -5.74 -12.44
C ARG A 35 -4.94 -4.44 -12.27
N ASP A 36 -4.71 -3.77 -11.16
CA ASP A 36 -5.44 -2.58 -10.77
C ASP A 36 -4.47 -1.37 -10.86
N GLY A 37 -4.95 -0.21 -11.30
CA GLY A 37 -4.15 1.02 -11.35
C GLY A 37 -3.64 1.38 -9.95
N SER A 38 -2.49 2.04 -9.85
CA SER A 38 -1.98 2.53 -8.57
C SER A 38 -3.01 3.44 -7.87
N ALA A 39 -3.83 4.19 -8.62
CA ALA A 39 -4.94 4.95 -8.06
C ALA A 39 -6.05 4.08 -7.47
N GLU A 40 -6.41 2.96 -8.09
CA GLU A 40 -7.46 2.05 -7.62
C GLU A 40 -7.03 1.32 -6.34
N ILE A 41 -5.75 0.98 -6.24
CA ILE A 41 -5.16 0.35 -5.07
C ILE A 41 -5.09 1.33 -3.90
N VAL A 42 -4.65 2.56 -4.16
CA VAL A 42 -4.65 3.63 -3.14
C VAL A 42 -6.07 3.95 -2.67
N ASP A 43 -7.05 4.02 -3.57
CA ASP A 43 -8.45 4.24 -3.20
C ASP A 43 -9.00 3.10 -2.32
N SER A 44 -8.68 1.84 -2.65
CA SER A 44 -9.11 0.68 -1.88
C SER A 44 -8.51 0.67 -0.47
N LEU A 45 -7.22 0.98 -0.34
CA LEU A 45 -6.54 1.09 0.95
C LEU A 45 -7.09 2.25 1.79
N ASN A 46 -7.30 3.40 1.17
CA ASN A 46 -7.86 4.57 1.82
C ASN A 46 -9.28 4.31 2.33
N THR A 47 -10.10 3.60 1.55
CA THR A 47 -11.46 3.18 1.95
C THR A 47 -11.44 2.26 3.18
N LEU A 48 -10.51 1.30 3.23
CA LEU A 48 -10.34 0.40 4.38
C LEU A 48 -9.93 1.17 5.64
N VAL A 49 -8.99 2.10 5.51
CA VAL A 49 -8.52 2.92 6.63
C VAL A 49 -9.61 3.86 7.10
N GLU A 50 -10.36 4.51 6.20
CA GLU A 50 -11.51 5.34 6.57
C GLU A 50 -12.59 4.50 7.26
N ALA A 51 -12.96 3.33 6.73
CA ALA A 51 -13.95 2.44 7.35
C ALA A 51 -13.54 2.05 8.77
N PHE A 52 -12.26 1.71 8.99
CA PHE A 52 -11.71 1.45 10.31
C PHE A 52 -11.80 2.70 11.19
N LEU A 53 -11.29 3.84 10.71
CA LEU A 53 -11.29 5.14 11.40
C LEU A 53 -12.68 5.67 11.74
N PHE A 54 -13.75 5.21 11.11
CA PHE A 54 -15.12 5.62 11.43
C PHE A 54 -15.93 4.55 12.16
N THR A 55 -15.30 3.47 12.63
CA THR A 55 -15.94 2.54 13.58
C THR A 55 -16.17 3.18 14.94
N GLU A 56 -17.30 2.84 15.58
CA GLU A 56 -17.77 3.45 16.83
C GLU A 56 -16.83 3.19 18.03
N ASN A 57 -16.01 2.14 17.98
CA ASN A 57 -15.25 1.65 19.14
C ASN A 57 -13.76 2.03 19.16
N MET A 58 -13.36 3.09 18.44
CA MET A 58 -11.96 3.56 18.54
C MET A 58 -11.75 4.51 19.72
N GLU A 59 -11.38 3.93 20.85
CA GLU A 59 -11.14 4.66 22.13
C GLU A 59 -9.95 5.62 22.09
N ASN A 60 -8.99 5.42 21.16
CA ASN A 60 -7.71 6.14 21.15
C ASN A 60 -7.55 7.13 20.00
N VAL A 61 -8.59 7.40 19.22
CA VAL A 61 -8.53 8.33 18.08
C VAL A 61 -9.65 9.35 18.20
N THR A 62 -9.27 10.59 18.50
CA THR A 62 -10.23 11.70 18.60
C THR A 62 -10.87 12.00 17.24
N PRO A 63 -12.05 12.62 17.20
CA PRO A 63 -12.68 13.05 15.95
C PRO A 63 -11.76 13.90 15.06
N GLU A 64 -10.98 14.81 15.66
CA GLU A 64 -10.04 15.69 14.94
C GLU A 64 -8.90 14.88 14.30
N MET A 65 -8.39 13.86 14.99
CA MET A 65 -7.38 12.94 14.45
C MET A 65 -7.94 12.14 13.27
N ARG A 66 -9.20 11.67 13.34
CA ARG A 66 -9.87 10.96 12.23
C ARG A 66 -9.97 11.85 10.99
N ILE A 67 -10.40 13.10 11.18
CA ILE A 67 -10.50 14.09 10.09
C ILE A 67 -9.12 14.36 9.48
N HIS A 68 -8.10 14.54 10.32
CA HIS A 68 -6.74 14.78 9.85
C HIS A 68 -6.22 13.63 8.99
N ILE A 69 -6.37 12.39 9.46
CA ILE A 69 -5.92 11.20 8.72
C ILE A 69 -6.69 11.06 7.41
N ALA A 70 -8.02 11.19 7.43
CA ALA A 70 -8.84 11.11 6.20
C ALA A 70 -8.41 12.16 5.16
N ASN A 71 -8.05 13.38 5.60
CA ASN A 71 -7.55 14.41 4.68
C ASN A 71 -6.18 14.04 4.08
N GLN A 72 -5.28 13.43 4.84
CA GLN A 72 -4.00 12.94 4.30
C GLN A 72 -4.23 11.84 3.25
N LEU A 73 -5.15 10.90 3.51
CA LEU A 73 -5.50 9.84 2.56
C LEU A 73 -6.02 10.43 1.24
N ARG A 74 -6.91 11.43 1.30
CA ARG A 74 -7.42 12.13 0.10
C ARG A 74 -6.32 12.81 -0.72
N VAL A 75 -5.34 13.43 -0.05
CA VAL A 75 -4.19 14.05 -0.72
C VAL A 75 -3.36 12.98 -1.45
N VAL A 76 -3.12 11.84 -0.81
CA VAL A 76 -2.40 10.72 -1.44
C VAL A 76 -3.17 10.19 -2.66
N THR A 77 -4.48 9.95 -2.55
CA THR A 77 -5.33 9.58 -3.70
C THR A 77 -5.19 10.58 -4.85
N LEU A 78 -5.26 11.88 -4.56
CA LEU A 78 -5.17 12.93 -5.57
C LEU A 78 -3.81 12.90 -6.28
N ILE A 79 -2.71 12.81 -5.53
CA ILE A 79 -1.35 12.73 -6.10
C ILE A 79 -1.22 11.50 -7.00
N THR A 80 -1.70 10.34 -6.54
CA THR A 80 -1.64 9.10 -7.33
C THR A 80 -2.44 9.22 -8.62
N LYS A 81 -3.68 9.73 -8.56
CA LYS A 81 -4.51 9.97 -9.76
C LYS A 81 -3.85 10.95 -10.73
N LEU A 82 -3.25 12.02 -10.23
CA LEU A 82 -2.51 12.98 -11.06
C LEU A 82 -1.29 12.34 -11.71
N SER A 83 -0.59 11.44 -11.01
CA SER A 83 0.59 10.73 -11.56
C SER A 83 0.24 9.78 -12.70
N GLU A 84 -0.98 9.22 -12.70
CA GLU A 84 -1.50 8.40 -13.80
C GLU A 84 -2.12 9.23 -14.93
N THR A 85 -2.36 10.53 -14.69
CA THR A 85 -3.00 11.41 -15.68
C THR A 85 -1.97 11.92 -16.69
N ILE A 86 -2.08 11.48 -17.94
CA ILE A 86 -1.26 12.01 -19.05
C ILE A 86 -1.87 13.32 -19.55
N VAL A 87 -1.28 14.46 -19.17
CA VAL A 87 -1.68 15.77 -19.71
C VAL A 87 -0.99 16.00 -21.06
N LYS A 88 -1.73 15.80 -22.17
CA LYS A 88 -1.27 16.20 -23.50
C LYS A 88 -1.52 17.69 -23.69
N ARG A 89 -0.45 18.49 -23.69
CA ARG A 89 -0.53 19.89 -24.09
C ARG A 89 -0.76 19.94 -25.61
N LYS A 90 -1.90 20.49 -26.03
CA LYS A 90 -2.17 20.75 -27.45
C LYS A 90 -1.18 21.82 -27.92
N SER A 91 -0.26 21.44 -28.80
CA SER A 91 0.56 22.37 -29.59
C SER A 91 -0.26 22.95 -30.73
#